data_AF-A0A354H2I2-F1
#
_entry.id   AF-A0A354H2I2-F1
#
_cell.length_a   1.000
_cell.length_b   1.000
_cell.length_c   1.000
_cell.angle_alpha   90.00
_cell.angle_beta   90.00
_cell.angle_gamma   90.00
#
_symmetry.space_group_name_H-M   'P 1'
#
loop_
_entity.id
_entity.type
_entity.pdbx_description
1 polymer ?
#
loop_
_entity_poly.entity_id
_entity_poly.type
_entity_poly.pdbx_seq_one_letter_code
_entity_poly.pdbx_strand_id
1 'polypeptide(L)'
;MDEVLQKSFIAGLERLVARADLLDSINVFPVADGDTGRNLSVSLFPLRNAGQPKEKIIHQLLLSARGNSGNIASQFFSAFCAMESISEL
;
A
#
# COMPACT_ATOMS: atom_id res chain seq x y z
N MET A 1 -7.92 -0.68 -15.03
CA MET A 1 -8.19 -1.22 -13.67
C MET A 1 -9.68 -1.20 -13.34
N ASP A 2 -10.24 -2.40 -13.16
CA ASP A 2 -11.63 -2.67 -12.76
C ASP A 2 -12.08 -1.92 -11.50
N GLU A 3 -13.35 -1.50 -11.45
CA GLU A 3 -13.96 -0.76 -10.33
C GLU A 3 -13.89 -1.52 -8.99
N VAL A 4 -14.05 -2.84 -9.01
CA VAL A 4 -13.95 -3.69 -7.82
C VAL A 4 -12.53 -3.65 -7.25
N LEU A 5 -11.52 -3.69 -8.12
CA LEU A 5 -10.11 -3.63 -7.70
C LEU A 5 -9.78 -2.25 -7.12
N GLN A 6 -10.25 -1.17 -7.75
CA GLN A 6 -10.11 0.19 -7.24
C GLN A 6 -10.71 0.34 -5.83
N LYS A 7 -11.96 -0.11 -5.65
CA LYS A 7 -12.64 -0.08 -4.34
C LYS A 7 -11.92 -0.92 -3.29
N SER A 8 -11.38 -2.07 -3.69
CA SER A 8 -10.62 -2.96 -2.81
C SER A 8 -9.34 -2.30 -2.31
N PHE A 9 -8.60 -1.60 -3.17
CA PHE A 9 -7.41 -0.86 -2.77
C PHE A 9 -7.72 0.30 -1.81
N ILE A 10 -8.74 1.10 -2.11
CA ILE A 10 -9.16 2.21 -1.23
C ILE A 10 -9.55 1.67 0.14
N ALA A 11 -10.42 0.66 0.17
CA ALA A 11 -10.93 0.11 1.43
C ALA A 11 -9.85 -0.67 2.21
N GLY A 12 -8.87 -1.27 1.52
CA GLY A 12 -7.71 -1.91 2.14
C GLY A 12 -6.78 -0.88 2.80
N LEU A 13 -6.47 0.21 2.08
CA LEU A 13 -5.67 1.31 2.60
C LEU A 13 -6.32 1.94 3.85
N GLU A 14 -7.61 2.25 3.81
CA GLU A 14 -8.32 2.83 4.97
C GLU A 14 -8.26 1.93 6.20
N ARG A 15 -8.43 0.61 6.01
CA ARG A 15 -8.32 -0.38 7.10
C ARG A 15 -6.91 -0.52 7.66
N LEU A 16 -5.90 -0.37 6.80
CA LEU A 16 -4.49 -0.39 7.20
C LEU A 16 -4.15 0.85 8.00
N VAL A 17 -4.53 2.04 7.51
CA VAL A 17 -4.28 3.31 8.20
C VAL A 17 -4.99 3.34 9.55
N ALA A 18 -6.24 2.88 9.64
CA ALA A 18 -6.98 2.78 10.90
C ALA A 18 -6.36 1.82 11.93
N ARG A 19 -5.44 0.94 11.51
CA ARG A 19 -4.72 -0.02 12.35
C ARG A 19 -3.22 0.23 12.38
N ALA A 20 -2.74 1.41 11.95
CA ALA A 20 -1.32 1.71 11.90
C ALA A 20 -0.66 1.54 13.28
N ASP A 21 -1.29 2.01 14.35
CA ASP A 21 -0.77 1.86 15.72
C ASP A 21 -0.68 0.39 16.16
N LEU A 22 -1.64 -0.44 15.74
CA LEU A 22 -1.58 -1.88 15.99
C LEU A 22 -0.41 -2.51 15.24
N LEU A 23 -0.20 -2.15 13.97
CA LEU A 23 0.93 -2.62 13.17
C LEU A 23 2.27 -2.20 13.76
N ASP A 24 2.38 -0.95 14.23
CA ASP A 24 3.55 -0.45 14.97
C ASP A 24 3.79 -1.31 16.23
N SER A 25 2.73 -1.70 16.96
CA SER A 25 2.85 -2.45 18.22
C SER A 25 3.22 -3.93 18.08
N ILE A 26 2.86 -4.57 16.96
CA ILE A 26 3.14 -6.00 16.75
C ILE A 26 4.48 -6.26 16.05
N ASN A 27 5.05 -5.26 15.39
CA ASN A 27 6.36 -5.38 14.75
C ASN A 27 7.49 -5.23 15.78
N VAL A 28 7.83 -6.32 16.45
CA VAL A 28 8.83 -6.34 17.53
C VAL A 28 10.15 -7.02 17.13
N PHE A 29 10.32 -7.41 15.86
CA PHE A 29 11.51 -8.13 15.37
C PHE A 29 12.17 -7.43 14.17
N PRO A 30 13.52 -7.39 14.07
CA PRO A 30 14.49 -7.73 15.12
C PRO A 30 14.58 -6.64 16.21
N VAL A 31 14.03 -5.45 15.93
CA VAL A 31 13.97 -4.30 16.82
C VAL A 31 12.58 -3.69 16.72
N ALA A 32 11.98 -3.34 17.85
CA ALA A 32 10.70 -2.63 17.91
C ALA A 32 10.92 -1.13 17.67
N ASP A 33 11.06 -0.73 16.40
CA ASP A 33 11.19 0.66 15.96
C ASP A 33 9.86 1.43 15.98
N GLY A 34 8.73 0.72 16.03
CA GLY A 34 7.40 1.30 16.18
C GLY A 34 7.04 2.23 15.02
N ASP A 35 7.49 1.90 13.81
CA ASP A 35 7.24 2.72 12.63
C ASP A 35 6.60 1.96 11.45
N THR A 36 6.35 0.65 11.59
CA THR A 36 5.88 -0.22 10.49
C THR A 36 4.53 0.22 9.92
N GLY A 37 3.54 0.47 10.76
CA GLY A 37 2.23 0.97 10.36
C GLY A 37 2.29 2.36 9.76
N ARG A 38 3.14 3.24 10.31
CA ARG A 38 3.40 4.58 9.73
C ARG A 38 4.03 4.50 8.35
N ASN A 39 5.06 3.67 8.20
CA ASN A 39 5.75 3.42 6.93
C ASN A 39 4.78 2.89 5.87
N LEU A 40 4.00 1.86 6.21
CA LEU A 40 2.98 1.31 5.30
C LEU A 40 1.89 2.33 4.93
N SER A 41 1.42 3.13 5.90
CA SER A 41 0.39 4.14 5.67
C SER A 41 0.85 5.21 4.68
N VAL A 42 2.09 5.70 4.84
CA VAL A 42 2.66 6.69 3.91
C VAL A 42 2.93 6.08 2.55
N SER A 43 3.52 4.88 2.51
CA SER A 43 3.92 4.23 1.25
C SER A 43 2.74 3.82 0.38
N LEU A 44 1.64 3.37 0.98
CA LEU A 44 0.46 2.90 0.26
C LEU A 44 -0.61 3.99 0.06
N PHE A 45 -0.42 5.20 0.58
CA PHE A 45 -1.37 6.31 0.41
C PHE A 45 -1.81 6.57 -1.05
N PRO A 46 -0.95 6.42 -2.08
CA PRO A 46 -1.36 6.58 -3.48
C PRO A 46 -2.51 5.67 -3.92
N LEU A 47 -2.72 4.52 -3.27
CA LEU A 47 -3.84 3.61 -3.54
C LEU A 47 -5.21 4.26 -3.30
N ARG A 48 -5.29 5.34 -2.50
CA ARG A 48 -6.52 6.14 -2.35
C ARG A 48 -7.02 6.70 -3.69
N ASN A 49 -6.12 6.87 -4.65
CA ASN A 49 -6.39 7.43 -5.96
C ASN A 49 -6.39 6.35 -7.06
N ALA A 50 -6.81 5.11 -6.75
CA ALA A 50 -6.80 3.97 -7.67
C ALA A 50 -7.54 4.21 -9.02
N GLY A 51 -8.38 5.24 -9.14
CA GLY A 51 -9.00 5.66 -10.41
C GLY A 51 -8.14 6.54 -11.32
N GLN A 52 -6.92 6.91 -10.92
CA GLN A 52 -5.96 7.64 -11.75
C GLN A 52 -5.25 6.69 -12.75
N PRO A 53 -4.54 7.23 -13.78
CA PRO A 53 -3.72 6.40 -14.66
C PRO A 53 -2.75 5.50 -13.88
N LYS A 54 -2.66 4.23 -14.26
CA LYS A 54 -1.90 3.20 -13.52
C LYS A 54 -0.42 3.57 -13.38
N GLU A 55 0.18 4.15 -14.42
CA GLU A 55 1.57 4.59 -14.44
C GLU A 55 1.83 5.66 -13.37
N LYS A 56 0.86 6.56 -13.16
CA LYS A 56 0.93 7.61 -12.14
C LYS A 56 0.84 7.01 -10.73
N ILE A 57 -0.07 6.06 -10.51
CA ILE A 57 -0.23 5.41 -9.21
C ILE A 57 1.04 4.61 -8.87
N ILE A 58 1.53 3.79 -9.80
CA ILE A 58 2.75 2.99 -9.65
C ILE A 58 3.95 3.91 -9.35
N HIS A 59 4.12 4.99 -10.11
CA HIS A 59 5.18 5.95 -9.86
C HIS A 59 5.11 6.55 -8.46
N GLN A 60 3.91 6.93 -8.00
CA GLN A 60 3.70 7.47 -6.67
C GLN A 60 3.93 6.44 -5.56
N LEU A 61 3.57 5.17 -5.74
CA LEU A 61 3.85 4.08 -4.79
C LEU A 61 5.35 3.91 -4.59
N LEU A 62 6.11 3.87 -5.67
CA LEU A 62 7.57 3.71 -5.63
C LEU A 62 8.26 4.94 -5.01
N LEU A 63 7.79 6.15 -5.31
CA LEU A 63 8.33 7.37 -4.70
C LEU A 63 7.97 7.54 -3.22
N SER A 64 6.83 7.03 -2.78
CA SER A 64 6.35 7.15 -1.39
C SER A 64 6.88 6.05 -0.48
N ALA A 65 7.65 5.10 -1.03
CA ALA A 65 8.20 3.96 -0.31
C ALA A 65 9.11 4.41 0.85
N ARG A 66 8.82 3.93 2.07
CA ARG A 66 9.46 4.35 3.32
C ARG A 66 9.74 3.12 4.18
N GLY A 67 10.99 2.98 4.62
CA GLY A 67 11.43 1.82 5.40
C GLY A 67 11.32 0.50 4.63
N ASN A 68 11.67 -0.59 5.30
CA ASN A 68 11.64 -1.92 4.66
C ASN A 68 10.22 -2.38 4.34
N SER A 69 9.28 -2.16 5.26
CA SER A 69 7.87 -2.53 5.06
C SER A 69 7.24 -1.78 3.89
N GLY A 70 7.47 -0.47 3.79
CA GLY A 70 6.99 0.35 2.68
C GLY A 70 7.65 -0.03 1.35
N ASN A 71 8.96 -0.29 1.33
CA ASN A 71 9.66 -0.72 0.11
C ASN A 71 9.12 -2.03 -0.47
N ILE A 72 8.86 -3.01 0.39
CA ILE A 72 8.29 -4.31 -0.01
C ILE A 72 6.85 -4.13 -0.47
N ALA A 73 6.03 -3.43 0.32
CA ALA A 73 4.62 -3.24 0.02
C ALA A 73 4.40 -2.42 -1.26
N SER A 74 5.13 -1.31 -1.45
CA SER A 74 5.02 -0.48 -2.66
C SER A 74 5.37 -1.26 -3.93
N GLN A 75 6.39 -2.12 -3.89
CA GLN A 75 6.72 -2.98 -5.03
C GLN A 75 5.64 -4.04 -5.28
N PHE A 76 5.20 -4.71 -4.23
CA PHE A 76 4.12 -5.70 -4.32
C PHE A 76 2.88 -5.07 -4.94
N PHE A 77 2.34 -3.98 -4.38
CA PHE A 77 1.13 -3.32 -4.89
C PHE A 77 1.31 -2.65 -6.25
N SER A 78 2.53 -2.27 -6.64
CA SER A 78 2.80 -1.77 -8.00
C SER A 78 2.54 -2.85 -9.05
N ALA A 79 2.84 -4.11 -8.76
CA ALA A 79 2.50 -5.22 -9.66
C ALA A 79 0.99 -5.41 -9.79
N PHE A 80 0.22 -5.33 -8.69
CA PHE A 80 -1.25 -5.41 -8.78
C PHE A 80 -1.87 -4.22 -9.50
N CYS A 81 -1.30 -3.01 -9.36
CA CYS A 81 -1.76 -1.83 -10.09
C CYS A 81 -1.54 -1.95 -11.61
N ALA A 82 -0.65 -2.82 -12.07
CA ALA A 82 -0.42 -3.07 -13.48
C ALA A 82 -1.49 -3.98 -14.11
N MET A 83 -2.26 -4.70 -13.30
CA MET A 83 -3.34 -5.60 -13.74
C MET A 83 -4.58 -4.81 -14.20
N GLU A 84 -5.27 -5.32 -15.21
CA GLU A 84 -6.52 -4.69 -15.70
C GLU A 84 -7.75 -5.21 -14.96
N SER A 85 -7.75 -6.51 -14.60
CA SER A 85 -8.90 -7.22 -14.03
C SER A 85 -8.53 -8.17 -12.88
N ILE A 86 -9.53 -8.56 -12.07
CA ILE A 86 -9.36 -9.58 -11.02
C ILE A 86 -9.00 -10.96 -11.60
N SER A 87 -9.37 -11.27 -12.84
CA SER A 87 -9.00 -12.54 -13.48
C SER A 87 -7.50 -12.71 -13.76
N GLU A 88 -6.71 -11.64 -13.61
CA GLU A 88 -5.25 -11.68 -13.75
C GLU A 88 -4.52 -11.96 -12.43
N LEU A 89 -5.23 -12.08 -11.31
CA LEU A 89 -4.73 -12.50 -10.00
C LEU A 89 -4.43 -14.01 -9.95
#